data_AF-A0A7C9ADL8-F1
#
_entry.id   AF-A0A7C9ADL8-F1
#
_cell.length_a   1.000
_cell.length_b   1.000
_cell.length_c   1.000
_cell.angle_alpha   90.00
_cell.angle_beta   90.00
_cell.angle_gamma   90.00
#
_symmetry.space_group_name_H-M   'P 1'
#
loop_
_entity.id
_entity.type
_entity.pdbx_description
1 polymer ?
#
loop_
_entity_poly.entity_id
_entity_poly.type
_entity_poly.pdbx_seq_one_letter_code
_entity_poly.pdbx_strand_id
1 'polypeptide(L)'
;LNYTIGVSDYRKDWFFAHVLRKTKTGYKPTTWKIIFPIEDIKPHTKYTLQIALASASESELQVRINNPDLKARPHFTTRLIGRDNAIARHGIRGLYRLYSISVESSSFYSGNNTIYLTQTRHANMFCGLMYDYIRLEGPAT
;
A
#
# COMPACT_ATOMS: atom_id res chain seq x y z
N LEU A 1 -0.74 -10.61 1.94
CA LEU A 1 -1.89 -10.48 1.03
C LEU A 1 -1.34 -10.32 -0.38
N ASN A 2 -1.85 -11.11 -1.33
CA ASN A 2 -1.54 -11.00 -2.75
C ASN A 2 -2.86 -10.78 -3.48
N TYR A 3 -3.02 -9.61 -4.10
CA TYR A 3 -4.24 -9.21 -4.78
C TYR A 3 -3.94 -9.02 -6.27
N THR A 4 -4.65 -9.74 -7.14
CA THR A 4 -4.44 -9.66 -8.59
C THR A 4 -5.64 -8.99 -9.23
N ILE A 5 -5.43 -7.86 -9.89
CA ILE A 5 -6.49 -7.12 -10.59
C ILE A 5 -7.11 -8.01 -11.67
N GLY A 6 -8.45 -8.04 -11.69
CA GLY A 6 -9.22 -8.88 -12.62
C GLY A 6 -9.38 -10.35 -12.21
N VAL A 7 -8.70 -10.80 -11.14
CA VAL A 7 -8.75 -12.20 -10.67
C VAL A 7 -9.23 -12.30 -9.22
N SER A 8 -8.69 -11.49 -8.31
CA SER A 8 -9.07 -11.50 -6.89
C SER A 8 -10.42 -10.84 -6.63
N ASP A 9 -11.18 -11.35 -5.66
CA ASP A 9 -12.46 -10.78 -5.21
C ASP A 9 -12.23 -9.85 -4.02
N TYR A 10 -12.50 -8.56 -4.18
CA TYR A 10 -12.31 -7.56 -3.12
C TYR A 10 -13.11 -7.87 -1.84
N ARG A 11 -14.20 -8.65 -1.92
CA ARG A 11 -15.03 -9.02 -0.76
C ARG A 11 -14.37 -10.10 0.11
N LYS A 12 -13.37 -10.81 -0.42
CA LYS A 12 -12.76 -11.98 0.21
C LYS A 12 -11.25 -11.87 0.34
N ASP A 13 -10.61 -11.36 -0.71
CA ASP A 13 -9.16 -11.37 -0.88
C ASP A 13 -8.50 -10.03 -0.52
N TRP A 14 -9.31 -8.98 -0.32
CA TRP A 14 -8.86 -7.71 0.21
C TRP A 14 -9.27 -7.56 1.67
N PHE A 15 -8.29 -7.26 2.52
CA PHE A 15 -8.58 -6.84 3.88
C PHE A 15 -8.34 -5.33 3.97
N PHE A 16 -9.29 -4.57 4.52
CA PHE A 16 -9.15 -3.12 4.56
C PHE A 16 -8.10 -2.66 5.58
N ALA A 17 -7.79 -3.47 6.60
CA ALA A 17 -6.81 -3.14 7.64
C ALA A 17 -5.45 -3.82 7.42
N HIS A 18 -4.43 -3.02 7.11
CA HIS A 18 -3.04 -3.45 6.99
C HIS A 18 -2.38 -3.55 8.36
N VAL A 19 -2.48 -4.74 8.96
CA VAL A 19 -1.96 -5.04 10.30
C VAL A 19 -0.69 -5.89 10.25
N LEU A 20 -0.01 -5.95 11.40
CA LEU A 20 1.18 -6.76 11.60
C LEU A 20 0.89 -8.26 11.57
N ARG A 21 1.92 -9.05 11.27
CA ARG A 21 1.87 -10.49 11.42
C ARG A 21 2.28 -10.87 12.84
N LYS A 22 1.38 -11.49 13.60
CA LYS A 22 1.71 -12.14 14.87
C LYS A 22 2.64 -13.34 14.62
N THR A 23 3.67 -13.44 15.44
CA THR A 23 4.64 -14.54 15.47
C THR A 23 4.76 -15.06 16.91
N LYS A 24 5.54 -16.12 17.13
CA LYS A 24 5.72 -16.69 18.49
C LYS A 24 6.32 -15.69 19.49
N THR A 25 7.17 -14.78 19.01
CA THR A 25 7.98 -13.88 19.86
C THR A 25 7.57 -12.41 19.75
N GLY A 26 6.46 -12.10 19.05
CA GLY A 26 6.00 -10.73 18.88
C GLY A 26 5.37 -10.49 17.51
N TYR A 27 5.51 -9.27 17.00
CA TYR A 27 4.89 -8.82 15.76
C TYR A 27 5.92 -8.45 14.71
N LYS A 28 5.62 -8.76 13.45
CA LYS A 28 6.49 -8.44 12.31
C LYS A 28 5.79 -7.53 11.30
N PRO A 29 6.54 -6.63 10.65
CA PRO A 29 6.11 -5.90 9.46
C PRO A 29 5.47 -6.81 8.41
N THR A 30 4.55 -6.26 7.63
CA THR A 30 3.87 -7.00 6.55
C THR A 30 3.99 -6.24 5.24
N THR A 31 4.08 -7.02 4.15
CA THR A 31 4.09 -6.50 2.78
C THR A 31 2.93 -7.12 2.03
N TRP A 32 2.12 -6.28 1.39
CA TRP A 32 1.05 -6.66 0.49
C TRP A 32 1.48 -6.43 -0.95
N LYS A 33 1.03 -7.31 -1.84
CA LYS A 33 1.29 -7.22 -3.28
C LYS A 33 0.00 -6.96 -4.02
N ILE A 34 0.01 -5.96 -4.89
CA ILE A 34 -1.06 -5.70 -5.86
C ILE A 34 -0.47 -5.93 -7.24
N ILE A 35 -0.96 -6.95 -7.93
CA ILE A 35 -0.48 -7.38 -9.26
C ILE A 35 -1.50 -6.91 -10.30
N PHE A 36 -1.04 -6.25 -11.35
CA PHE A 36 -1.93 -5.67 -12.35
C PHE A 36 -1.24 -5.57 -13.72
N PRO A 37 -1.98 -5.76 -14.82
CA PRO A 37 -1.43 -5.58 -16.16
C PRO A 37 -1.40 -4.10 -16.57
N ILE A 38 -0.39 -3.72 -17.35
CA ILE A 38 -0.39 -2.52 -18.19
C ILE A 38 -0.01 -2.96 -19.60
N GLU A 39 -0.87 -2.71 -20.59
CA GLU A 39 -0.58 -3.11 -21.98
C GLU A 39 0.38 -2.15 -22.66
N ASP A 40 0.03 -0.86 -22.69
CA ASP A 40 0.81 0.19 -23.32
C ASP A 40 1.30 1.21 -22.29
N ILE A 41 2.61 1.44 -22.27
CA ILE A 41 3.25 2.42 -21.40
C ILE A 41 3.69 3.58 -22.25
N LYS A 42 3.09 4.75 -22.00
CA LYS A 42 3.52 5.99 -22.65
C LYS A 42 4.89 6.39 -22.11
N PRO A 43 5.96 6.37 -22.93
CA PRO A 43 7.31 6.71 -22.46
C PRO A 43 7.39 8.16 -21.99
N HIS A 44 8.27 8.45 -21.03
CA HIS A 44 8.51 9.81 -20.50
C HIS A 44 7.28 10.47 -19.87
N THR A 45 6.30 9.66 -19.45
CA THR A 45 5.11 10.15 -18.74
C THR A 45 5.13 9.73 -17.27
N LYS A 46 4.21 10.30 -16.50
CA LYS A 46 4.02 10.03 -15.07
C LYS A 46 2.64 9.44 -14.83
N TYR A 47 2.62 8.36 -14.06
CA TYR A 47 1.41 7.78 -13.50
C TYR A 47 1.19 8.36 -12.11
N THR A 48 -0.07 8.43 -11.69
CA THR A 48 -0.42 8.91 -10.35
C THR A 48 -1.05 7.79 -9.55
N LEU A 49 -0.37 7.37 -8.48
CA LEU A 49 -0.89 6.42 -7.50
C LEU A 49 -1.52 7.19 -6.34
N GLN A 50 -2.84 7.13 -6.25
CA GLN A 50 -3.60 7.65 -5.12
C GLN A 50 -3.77 6.56 -4.07
N ILE A 51 -3.42 6.88 -2.82
CA ILE A 51 -3.67 6.03 -1.66
C ILE A 51 -4.43 6.85 -0.62
N ALA A 52 -5.67 6.45 -0.39
CA ALA A 52 -6.50 6.99 0.67
C ALA A 52 -6.51 6.04 1.87
N LEU A 53 -6.21 6.60 3.04
CA LEU A 53 -6.25 5.89 4.31
C LEU A 53 -7.42 6.41 5.14
N ALA A 54 -8.31 5.51 5.52
CA ALA A 54 -9.39 5.77 6.46
C ALA A 54 -8.89 5.94 7.89
N SER A 55 -7.73 5.37 8.25
CA SER A 55 -7.07 5.54 9.55
C SER A 55 -5.62 5.05 9.53
N ALA A 56 -4.84 5.46 10.52
CA ALA A 56 -3.50 4.96 10.78
C ALA A 56 -3.20 4.95 12.29
N SER A 57 -2.49 3.91 12.74
CA SER A 57 -2.07 3.74 14.13
C SER A 57 -0.56 3.46 14.14
N GLU A 58 0.23 4.42 14.62
CA GLU A 58 1.71 4.35 14.74
C GLU A 58 2.40 3.57 13.61
N SER A 59 2.08 3.93 12.37
CA SER A 59 2.45 3.14 11.19
C SER A 59 3.26 3.97 10.20
N GLU A 60 3.96 3.27 9.32
CA GLU A 60 4.65 3.86 8.18
C GLU A 60 4.38 2.97 6.98
N LEU A 61 3.75 3.54 5.95
CA LEU A 61 3.53 2.89 4.67
C LEU A 61 4.68 3.24 3.73
N GLN A 62 5.35 2.21 3.22
CA GLN A 62 6.30 2.33 2.12
C GLN A 62 5.74 1.69 0.86
N VAL A 63 5.88 2.39 -0.26
CA VAL A 63 5.43 1.93 -1.57
C VAL A 63 6.65 1.66 -2.44
N ARG A 64 6.70 0.47 -3.02
CA ARG A 64 7.68 0.07 -4.05
C ARG A 64 6.97 -0.47 -5.26
N ILE A 65 7.55 -0.27 -6.43
CA ILE A 65 7.00 -0.74 -7.71
C ILE A 65 8.02 -1.65 -8.36
N ASN A 66 7.58 -2.86 -8.72
CA ASN A 66 8.38 -3.89 -9.38
C ASN A 66 9.67 -4.30 -8.67
N ASN A 67 9.87 -3.87 -7.43
CA ASN A 67 11.03 -4.18 -6.62
C ASN A 67 10.61 -4.66 -5.22
N PRO A 68 10.77 -5.97 -4.91
CA PRO A 68 10.43 -6.51 -3.60
C PRO A 68 11.50 -6.23 -2.53
N ASP A 69 12.68 -5.71 -2.88
CA ASP A 69 13.77 -5.50 -1.93
C ASP A 69 13.43 -4.38 -0.92
N LEU A 70 13.29 -4.78 0.35
CA LEU A 70 13.00 -3.86 1.46
C LEU A 70 14.18 -2.95 1.80
N LYS A 71 15.40 -3.28 1.37
CA LYS A 71 16.59 -2.42 1.57
C LYS A 71 16.69 -1.32 0.51
N ALA A 72 16.10 -1.53 -0.67
CA ALA A 72 16.05 -0.51 -1.70
C ALA A 72 15.21 0.68 -1.25
N ARG A 73 15.59 1.87 -1.72
CA ARG A 73 14.85 3.12 -1.47
C ARG A 73 13.43 2.97 -2.01
N PRO A 74 12.38 3.20 -1.19
CA PRO A 74 11.01 3.14 -1.68
C PRO A 74 10.71 4.32 -2.60
N HIS A 75 9.78 4.12 -3.54
CA HIS A 75 9.22 5.19 -4.37
C HIS A 75 8.51 6.22 -3.52
N PHE A 76 7.88 5.79 -2.43
CA PHE A 76 7.20 6.68 -1.48
C PHE A 76 7.24 6.12 -0.06
N THR A 77 7.29 7.00 0.93
CA THR A 77 7.09 6.67 2.35
C THR A 77 6.24 7.75 3.00
N THR A 78 5.26 7.34 3.82
CA THR A 78 4.49 8.27 4.65
C THR A 78 5.29 8.81 5.83
N ARG A 79 6.46 8.22 6.14
CA ARG A 79 7.10 8.28 7.47
C ARG A 79 6.11 7.83 8.55
N LEU A 80 6.40 8.16 9.81
CA LEU A 80 5.50 7.85 10.92
C LEU A 80 4.21 8.66 10.80
N ILE A 81 3.09 7.95 10.75
CA ILE A 81 1.74 8.51 10.70
C ILE A 81 0.83 7.80 11.71
N GLY A 82 -0.33 8.41 11.96
CA GLY A 82 -1.35 7.85 12.86
C GLY A 82 -1.38 8.50 14.23
N ARG A 83 -1.56 7.67 15.26
CA ARG A 83 -2.05 7.96 16.64
C ARG A 83 -3.56 7.82 16.81
N ASP A 84 -4.23 7.22 15.83
CA ASP A 84 -5.62 6.79 15.97
C ASP A 84 -5.69 5.43 16.70
N ASN A 85 -6.83 5.15 17.33
CA ASN A 85 -7.12 3.91 18.03
C ASN A 85 -8.23 3.08 17.35
N ALA A 86 -8.62 3.41 16.11
CA ALA A 86 -9.66 2.72 15.37
C ALA A 86 -9.41 1.21 15.30
N ILE A 87 -8.20 0.77 14.92
CA ILE A 87 -7.84 -0.66 14.85
C ILE A 87 -8.04 -1.34 16.22
N ALA A 88 -7.53 -0.74 17.30
CA ALA A 88 -7.62 -1.30 18.65
C ALA A 88 -9.05 -1.37 19.20
N ARG A 89 -9.95 -0.52 18.68
CA ARG A 89 -11.36 -0.43 19.10
C ARG A 89 -12.34 -1.06 18.11
N HIS A 90 -11.85 -1.87 17.16
CA HIS A 90 -12.68 -2.44 16.09
C HIS A 90 -13.48 -1.40 15.29
N GLY A 91 -12.96 -0.17 15.22
CA GLY A 91 -13.53 0.90 14.40
C GLY A 91 -13.25 0.69 12.92
N ILE A 92 -14.02 1.39 12.08
CA ILE A 92 -13.91 1.32 10.60
C ILE A 92 -13.30 2.57 9.97
N ARG A 93 -13.12 3.65 10.73
CA ARG A 93 -12.46 4.88 10.30
C ARG A 93 -11.87 5.66 11.47
N GLY A 94 -10.95 6.55 11.13
CA GLY A 94 -10.26 7.48 12.03
C GLY A 94 -9.93 8.76 11.28
N LEU A 95 -8.74 9.32 11.50
CA LEU A 95 -8.25 10.45 10.70
C LEU A 95 -7.94 10.04 9.25
N TYR A 96 -8.70 10.61 8.32
CA TYR A 96 -8.51 10.41 6.88
C TYR A 96 -7.22 11.07 6.37
N ARG A 97 -6.51 10.39 5.45
CA ARG A 97 -5.32 10.92 4.77
C ARG A 97 -5.30 10.48 3.31
N LEU A 98 -5.05 11.41 2.40
CA LEU A 98 -4.87 11.14 0.98
C LEU A 98 -3.41 11.42 0.57
N TYR A 99 -2.80 10.47 -0.13
CA TYR A 99 -1.49 10.61 -0.73
C TYR A 99 -1.58 10.47 -2.24
N SER A 100 -1.10 11.48 -2.95
CA SER A 100 -0.95 11.50 -4.41
C SER A 100 0.52 11.29 -4.75
N ILE A 101 0.86 10.12 -5.30
CA ILE A 101 2.24 9.69 -5.53
C ILE A 101 2.51 9.69 -7.02
N SER A 102 3.43 10.54 -7.47
CA SER A 102 3.91 10.54 -8.85
C SER A 102 4.91 9.40 -9.06
N VAL A 103 4.67 8.59 -10.09
CA VAL A 103 5.56 7.47 -10.47
C VAL A 103 5.95 7.63 -11.93
N GLU A 104 7.25 7.58 -12.21
CA GLU A 104 7.76 7.61 -13.58
C GLU A 104 7.35 6.34 -14.35
N SER A 105 6.96 6.50 -15.61
CA SER A 105 6.65 5.41 -16.55
C SER A 105 7.75 4.34 -16.63
N SER A 106 9.02 4.73 -16.44
CA SER A 106 10.18 3.82 -16.40
C SER A 106 10.17 2.83 -15.23
N SER A 107 9.32 3.03 -14.21
CA SER A 107 9.14 2.06 -13.13
C SER A 107 8.25 0.88 -13.52
N PHE A 108 7.56 0.97 -14.66
CA PHE A 108 6.64 -0.05 -15.17
C PHE A 108 7.18 -0.69 -16.46
N TYR A 109 6.64 -1.86 -16.79
CA TYR A 109 6.88 -2.54 -18.07
C TYR A 109 5.57 -3.11 -18.63
N SER A 110 5.51 -3.34 -19.94
CA SER A 110 4.33 -3.95 -20.57
C SER A 110 4.10 -5.35 -20.00
N GLY A 111 2.85 -5.68 -19.67
CA GLY A 111 2.46 -6.89 -18.97
C GLY A 111 2.23 -6.67 -17.46
N ASN A 112 2.51 -7.71 -16.66
CA ASN A 112 2.17 -7.72 -15.24
C ASN A 112 3.16 -6.94 -14.38
N ASN A 113 2.69 -5.89 -13.73
CA ASN A 113 3.43 -5.09 -12.77
C ASN A 113 2.98 -5.42 -11.34
N THR A 114 3.81 -5.08 -10.35
CA THR A 114 3.46 -5.26 -8.93
C THR A 114 3.74 -4.02 -8.11
N ILE A 115 2.74 -3.53 -7.38
CA ILE A 115 2.91 -2.58 -6.28
C ILE A 115 3.09 -3.37 -4.98
N TYR A 116 4.16 -3.05 -4.25
CA TYR A 116 4.44 -3.56 -2.92
C TYR A 116 4.12 -2.48 -1.88
N LEU A 117 3.15 -2.75 -1.03
CA LEU A 117 2.77 -1.90 0.09
C LEU A 117 3.35 -2.52 1.36
N THR A 118 4.27 -1.85 2.03
CA THR A 118 4.89 -2.37 3.26
C THR A 118 4.56 -1.48 4.44
N GLN A 119 3.93 -2.06 5.45
CA GLN A 119 3.84 -1.45 6.78
C GLN A 119 5.10 -1.85 7.55
N THR A 120 5.95 -0.90 7.94
CA THR A 120 7.28 -1.19 8.50
C THR A 120 7.37 -1.10 10.03
N ARG A 121 6.45 -0.39 10.69
CA ARG A 121 6.51 -0.09 12.14
C ARG A 121 5.84 -1.21 12.94
N HIS A 122 6.51 -1.71 13.96
CA HIS A 122 6.01 -2.85 14.72
C HIS A 122 6.24 -2.71 16.23
N ALA A 123 6.19 -1.46 16.73
CA ALA A 123 6.45 -1.16 18.13
C ALA A 123 5.38 -1.74 19.09
N ASN A 124 4.14 -1.90 18.61
CA ASN A 124 3.06 -2.53 19.35
C ASN A 124 2.12 -3.32 18.42
N MET A 125 1.17 -4.07 18.99
CA MET A 125 0.27 -4.97 18.25
C MET A 125 -0.75 -4.27 17.35
N PHE A 126 -1.02 -2.99 17.61
CA PHE A 126 -2.02 -2.20 16.89
C PHE A 126 -1.40 -1.28 15.83
N CYS A 127 -0.09 -1.38 15.57
CA CYS A 127 0.49 -0.66 14.44
C CYS A 127 -0.17 -1.13 13.14
N GLY A 128 -0.72 -0.19 12.37
CA GLY A 128 -1.44 -0.55 11.15
C GLY A 128 -2.03 0.63 10.41
N LEU A 129 -2.61 0.33 9.26
CA LEU A 129 -3.27 1.29 8.37
C LEU A 129 -4.65 0.74 8.02
N MET A 130 -5.61 1.59 7.74
CA MET A 130 -6.90 1.21 7.16
C MET A 130 -7.05 1.91 5.82
N TYR A 131 -7.26 1.16 4.75
CA TYR A 131 -7.45 1.69 3.42
C TYR A 131 -8.91 2.10 3.20
N ASP A 132 -9.09 3.23 2.53
CA ASP A 132 -10.37 3.60 1.92
C ASP A 132 -10.37 3.17 0.46
N TYR A 133 -9.46 3.74 -0.34
CA TYR A 133 -9.23 3.32 -1.72
C TYR A 133 -7.77 3.40 -2.14
N ILE A 134 -7.44 2.65 -3.20
CA ILE A 134 -6.17 2.74 -3.92
C ILE A 134 -6.53 2.83 -5.41
N ARG A 135 -5.96 3.83 -6.10
CA ARG A 135 -6.23 4.07 -7.52
C ARG A 135 -4.92 4.40 -8.23
N LEU A 136 -4.62 3.69 -9.31
CA LEU A 136 -3.54 4.05 -10.22
C LEU A 136 -4.14 4.71 -11.46
N GLU A 137 -3.69 5.92 -11.76
CA GLU A 137 -4.13 6.73 -12.90
C GLU A 137 -3.03 6.75 -13.95
N GLY A 138 -3.42 6.55 -15.21
CA GLY A 138 -2.55 6.80 -16.34
C GLY A 138 -2.22 8.28 -16.49
N PRO A 139 -1.19 8.62 -17.27
CA PRO A 139 -0.85 10.01 -17.56
C PRO A 139 -2.01 10.74 -18.24
N ALA A 140 -2.18 12.02 -17.90
CA ALA A 140 -3.10 12.90 -18.60
C ALA A 140 -2.77 12.90 -20.11
N THR A 141 -3.77 12.61 -20.92
CA THR A 141 -3.75 12.75 -22.39
C THR A 141 -3.69 14.20 -22.81
#